data_AF-A0A6G4MKM1-F1
#
_entry.id   AF-A0A6G4MKM1-F1
#
_cell.length_a   1.000
_cell.length_b   1.000
_cell.length_c   1.000
_cell.angle_alpha   90.00
_cell.angle_beta   90.00
_cell.angle_gamma   90.00
#
_symmetry.space_group_name_H-M   'P 1'
#
loop_
_entity.id
_entity.type
_entity.pdbx_description
1 polymer ?
#
loop_
_entity_poly.entity_id
_entity_poly.type
_entity_poly.pdbx_seq_one_letter_code
_entity_poly.pdbx_strand_id
1 'polypeptide(L)' 'MWSSFVNRAGIRRCNPYHTRHTFACWFLPVAANPSFIANQMGHIHAQMVYEIYATWIEEMNTKLTL' A
#
# COMPACT_ATOMS: atom_id res chain seq x y z
N MET A 1 9.44 -3.40 20.10
CA MET A 1 10.39 -3.37 18.97
C MET A 1 10.14 -2.20 18.01
N TRP A 2 8.96 -2.08 17.38
CA TRP A 2 8.64 -0.99 16.43
C TRP A 2 8.91 0.43 16.95
N SER A 3 8.45 0.76 18.15
CA SER A 3 8.63 2.10 18.74
C SER A 3 10.09 2.54 18.83
N SER A 4 11.02 1.60 19.01
CA SER A 4 12.46 1.88 19.05
C SER A 4 12.97 2.31 17.67
N PHE A 5 12.61 1.59 16.60
CA PHE A 5 12.99 1.95 15.23
C PHE A 5 12.44 3.30 14.81
N VAL A 6 11.17 3.56 15.10
CA VAL A 6 10.49 4.82 14.80
C VAL A 6 11.16 5.99 15.52
N ASN A 7 11.51 5.82 16.80
CA ASN A 7 12.22 6.85 17.57
C ASN A 7 13.64 7.09 17.02
N ARG A 8 14.38 6.01 16.71
CA ARG A 8 15.72 6.10 16.10
C ARG A 8 15.71 6.76 14.72
N ALA A 9 14.66 6.57 13.95
CA ALA A 9 14.48 7.21 12.65
C ALA A 9 14.03 8.69 12.76
N GLY A 10 13.74 9.19 13.97
CA GLY A 10 13.33 10.58 14.20
C GLY A 10 11.95 10.94 13.63
N ILE A 11 11.12 9.94 13.30
CA ILE A 11 9.79 10.15 12.72
C ILE A 11 8.69 10.14 13.79
N ARG A 12 7.56 10.78 13.49
CA ARG A 12 6.37 10.75 14.35
C ARG A 12 5.97 9.31 14.66
N ARG A 13 5.56 9.06 15.91
CA ARG A 13 5.01 7.76 16.30
C ARG A 13 3.85 7.35 15.39
N CYS A 14 4.03 6.22 14.72
CA CYS A 14 3.01 5.57 13.89
C CYS A 14 2.84 4.11 14.31
N ASN A 15 1.73 3.51 13.89
CA ASN A 15 1.47 2.08 13.98
C ASN A 15 2.14 1.37 12.77
N PRO A 16 2.75 0.18 12.92
CA PRO A 16 3.26 -0.60 11.77
C PRO A 16 2.25 -0.80 10.64
N TYR A 17 0.96 -0.85 10.96
CA TYR A 17 -0.09 -0.95 9.94
C TYR A 17 -0.08 0.22 8.96
N HIS A 18 0.24 1.44 9.41
CA HIS A 18 0.30 2.60 8.51
C HIS A 18 1.37 2.41 7.43
N THR A 19 2.52 1.83 7.77
CA THR A 19 3.57 1.58 6.78
C THR A 19 3.16 0.53 5.75
N ARG A 20 2.32 -0.46 6.13
CA ARG A 20 1.72 -1.41 5.19
C ARG A 20 0.80 -0.70 4.20
N HIS A 21 -0.03 0.22 4.69
CA HIS A 21 -0.92 1.01 3.84
C HIS A 21 -0.15 1.96 2.91
N THR A 22 0.90 2.61 3.41
CA THR A 22 1.77 3.45 2.60
C THR A 22 2.42 2.64 1.49
N PHE A 23 2.94 1.45 1.79
CA PHE A 23 3.50 0.56 0.78
C PHE A 23 2.49 0.26 -0.34
N ALA A 24 1.27 -0.15 0.01
CA ALA A 24 0.22 -0.42 -0.98
C ALA A 24 -0.08 0.81 -1.85
N CYS A 25 -0.36 1.98 -1.26
CA CYS A 25 -0.64 3.22 -1.99
C CYS A 25 0.46 3.59 -3.00
N TRP A 26 1.73 3.49 -2.59
CA TRP A 26 2.87 3.85 -3.43
C TRP A 26 3.12 2.84 -4.54
N PHE A 27 2.75 1.58 -4.34
CA PHE A 27 2.92 0.53 -5.34
C PHE A 27 1.78 0.47 -6.35
N LEU A 28 0.59 1.00 -6.07
CA LEU A 28 -0.54 1.00 -7.01
C LEU A 28 -0.22 1.55 -8.43
N PRO A 29 0.49 2.68 -8.61
CA PRO A 29 0.81 3.17 -9.94
C PRO A 29 1.93 2.39 -10.65
N VAL A 30 2.79 1.71 -9.88
CA VAL A 30 3.97 1.00 -10.40
C VAL A 30 3.66 -0.47 -10.68
N ALA A 31 2.85 -1.09 -9.83
CA ALA A 31 2.36 -2.44 -10.00
C ALA A 31 0.99 -2.39 -10.67
N ALA A 32 0.99 -2.59 -11.98
CA ALA A 32 -0.21 -2.71 -12.81
C ALA A 32 -1.18 -3.85 -12.38
N ASN A 33 -0.83 -4.65 -11.36
CA ASN A 33 -1.63 -5.78 -10.90
C ASN A 33 -1.81 -5.78 -9.36
N PRO A 34 -3.03 -5.51 -8.84
CA PRO A 34 -3.36 -5.60 -7.42
C PRO A 34 -3.05 -6.96 -6.77
N SER A 35 -3.06 -8.05 -7.55
CA SER A 35 -2.70 -9.39 -7.07
C SER A 35 -1.22 -9.51 -6.72
N PHE A 36 -0.34 -8.78 -7.43
CA PHE A 36 1.07 -8.71 -7.09
C PHE A 36 1.29 -8.00 -5.74
N ILE A 37 0.58 -6.88 -5.52
CA ILE A 37 0.64 -6.14 -4.27
C ILE A 37 0.11 -7.00 -3.10
N ALA A 38 -0.99 -7.73 -3.34
CA ALA A 38 -1.57 -8.65 -2.36
C ALA A 38 -0.56 -9.75 -1.96
N ASN A 39 0.12 -10.36 -2.93
CA ASN A 39 1.15 -11.37 -2.69
C ASN A 39 2.31 -10.79 -1.84
N GLN A 40 2.82 -9.61 -2.20
CA GLN A 40 3.91 -8.96 -1.46
C GLN A 40 3.52 -8.57 -0.02
N MET A 41 2.23 -8.29 0.23
CA MET A 41 1.70 -8.03 1.56
C MET A 41 1.36 -9.32 2.33
N GLY A 42 1.50 -10.50 1.72
CA GLY A 42 1.14 -11.79 2.32
C GLY A 42 -0.36 -12.01 2.45
N HIS A 43 -1.16 -11.42 1.56
CA HIS A 43 -2.59 -11.72 1.45
C HIS A 43 -2.82 -12.99 0.63
N ILE A 44 -3.78 -13.81 1.06
CA ILE A 44 -4.20 -15.02 0.34
C ILE A 44 -4.98 -14.64 -0.93
N HIS A 45 -5.72 -13.52 -0.89
CA HIS A 45 -6.54 -13.04 -1.98
C HIS A 45 -6.37 -11.53 -2.19
N ALA A 46 -6.49 -11.08 -3.44
CA ALA A 46 -6.36 -9.67 -3.82
C ALA A 46 -7.59 -8.82 -3.46
N GLN A 47 -8.68 -9.45 -3.02
CA GLN A 47 -9.96 -8.80 -2.71
C GLN A 47 -9.79 -7.58 -1.79
N MET A 48 -8.99 -7.69 -0.73
CA MET A 48 -8.76 -6.59 0.20
C MET A 48 -8.08 -5.38 -0.46
N VAL A 49 -7.19 -5.60 -1.43
CA VAL A 49 -6.53 -4.51 -2.17
C VAL A 49 -7.54 -3.81 -3.09
N TYR A 50 -8.39 -4.58 -3.77
CA TYR A 50 -9.48 -4.02 -4.56
C TYR A 50 -10.46 -3.22 -3.70
N GLU A 51 -10.89 -3.74 -2.55
CA GLU A 51 -11.87 -3.07 -1.70
C GLU A 51 -11.33 -1.79 -1.06
N ILE A 52 -10.12 -1.81 -0.50
CA ILE A 52 -9.56 -0.66 0.22
C ILE A 52 -9.02 0.41 -0.74
N TYR A 53 -8.57 0.02 -1.93
CA TYR A 53 -7.88 0.92 -2.85
C TYR A 53 -8.60 1.12 -4.19
N ALA A 54 -9.81 0.61 -4.38
CA ALA A 54 -10.60 0.74 -5.63
C ALA A 54 -10.60 2.19 -6.16
N THR A 55 -10.95 3.16 -5.32
CA THR A 55 -11.05 4.58 -5.70
C THR A 55 -9.74 5.12 -6.29
N TRP A 56 -8.61 4.69 -5.73
CA TRP A 56 -7.28 5.13 -6.19
C TRP A 56 -6.83 4.37 -7.44
N ILE A 57 -7.21 3.09 -7.58
CA ILE A 57 -6.96 2.29 -8.78
C ILE A 57 -7.68 2.90 -10.00
N GLU A 58 -8.94 3.31 -9.83
CA GLU A 58 -9.72 3.96 -10.88
C GLU A 58 -9.10 5.29 -11.32
N GLU A 59 -8.68 6.12 -10.35
CA GLU A 59 -8.03 7.40 -10.63
C GLU A 59 -6.70 7.22 -11.39
N MET A 60 -5.91 6.20 -11.02
CA MET A 60 -4.61 5.95 -11.65
C MET A 60 -4.72 5.36 -13.05
N ASN A 61 -5.67 4.46 -13.31
CA ASN A 61 -5.92 3.94 -14.65
C ASN A 61 -6.39 5.05 -15.61
N THR A 62 -7.17 6.01 -15.11
CA THR A 62 -7.63 7.17 -15.90
C THR A 62 -6.47 8.10 -16.28
N LYS A 63 -5.44 8.22 -15.42
CA LYS A 63 -4.27 9.08 -15.67
C LYS A 63 -3.21 8.46 -16.59
N LEU A 64 -3.16 7.13 -16.71
CA LEU A 64 -2.23 6.40 -17.59
C LEU A 64 -2.72 6.27 -19.05
N THR A 65 -3.93 6.77 -19.36
CA THR A 65 -4.57 6.70 -20.69
C THR A 65 -4.61 8.05 -21.44
N LEU A 66 -3.92 9.08 -20.92
CA LEU A 66 -3.63 10.36 -21.57
C LEU A 66 -2.13 10.47 -21.88
#